data_AF-A0A099Y0C4-F1
#
_entry.id   AF-A0A099Y0C4-F1
#
_cell.length_a   1.000
_cell.length_b   1.000
_cell.length_c   1.000
_cell.angle_alpha   90.00
_cell.angle_beta   90.00
_cell.angle_gamma   90.00
#
_symmetry.space_group_name_H-M   'P 1'
#
loop_
_entity.id
_entity.type
_entity.pdbx_description
1 polymer ?
#
loop_
_entity_poly.entity_id
_entity_poly.type
_entity_poly.pdbx_seq_one_letter_code
_entity_poly.pdbx_strand_id
1 'polypeptide(L)'
;MNKIKITKYFFIFLLSFGALSCGSDDPVIDEPVIVDPVDPVDPIDPIEDIIYTTVNTIAEFNTSLNQNDVNIKLAAGTYRFGPDDVTSGLIPHYEMFVFRGNNSNYDFTDVTFEFETELWSSYGSEEVVQLRLYGENITVKNLTVKDIGDSAPTFRARNMHLDGVNNTVDGFNFSTSGSYPYGYGDLFGKGGTYTIKHRKHSGILIRGEGNTLQNTNIQSRSYGHVVFIQGGKDVLIDNVYVEGDAMRTTDDILAEEGTGTPADNVNFLTVWGFKVPAGYMISSQEAGFRSYASAEHYSGNGTTSTTENVTIKNCTAKHVRSGFNLVFGGGTMIMENCTSIENESGFAIQKGGSIINCKSDAKYGSVYTNAYDSDSNITADITITNSDDSYGTHPIAYIGSGNQKITFNSDETSVSQERSIQLGGDQGDLRHLEGVNSGQNNQSATTSVIINRTKYSVELTELASGNVIHSCGTVTDNGSGNSISELSCD
;
A
#
# COMPACT_ATOMS: atom_id res chain seq x y z
N MET A 1 48.62 -26.88 -4.77
CA MET A 1 48.05 -27.23 -6.09
C MET A 1 47.32 -26.01 -6.65
N ASN A 2 47.95 -25.38 -7.66
CA ASN A 2 47.44 -24.62 -8.81
C ASN A 2 46.09 -23.87 -8.69
N LYS A 3 46.09 -22.52 -8.60
CA LYS A 3 46.11 -21.50 -9.70
C LYS A 3 44.88 -21.62 -10.61
N ILE A 4 44.11 -20.57 -10.99
CA ILE A 4 44.49 -19.33 -11.69
C ILE A 4 43.30 -18.33 -11.62
N LYS A 5 43.58 -17.05 -11.33
CA LYS A 5 42.72 -15.90 -11.68
C LYS A 5 43.13 -15.40 -13.07
N ILE A 6 42.19 -15.17 -13.99
CA ILE A 6 42.41 -14.40 -15.22
C ILE A 6 41.41 -13.25 -15.26
N THR A 7 41.95 -12.05 -15.17
CA THR A 7 41.33 -10.79 -15.59
C THR A 7 41.82 -10.52 -17.01
N LYS A 8 40.98 -10.01 -17.92
CA LYS A 8 41.46 -9.21 -19.05
C LYS A 8 40.37 -8.23 -19.53
N TYR A 9 40.71 -6.96 -19.41
CA TYR A 9 40.15 -5.82 -20.14
C TYR A 9 40.41 -5.98 -21.65
N PHE A 10 39.47 -5.48 -22.47
CA PHE A 10 39.81 -5.01 -23.81
C PHE A 10 39.06 -3.70 -24.12
N PHE A 11 39.86 -2.69 -24.46
CA PHE A 11 39.50 -1.36 -24.93
C PHE A 11 39.77 -1.35 -26.44
N ILE A 12 38.83 -0.95 -27.29
CA ILE A 12 39.13 -0.33 -28.60
C ILE A 12 38.09 0.74 -28.91
N PHE A 13 38.63 1.88 -29.31
CA PHE A 13 38.03 3.16 -29.69
C PHE A 13 38.21 3.30 -31.22
N LEU A 14 37.21 3.77 -31.97
CA LEU A 14 37.30 4.89 -32.95
C LEU A 14 36.11 4.96 -33.94
N LEU A 15 35.46 6.13 -33.91
CA LEU A 15 35.02 7.01 -35.02
C LEU A 15 35.11 6.50 -36.48
N SER A 16 34.08 6.74 -37.30
CA SER A 16 33.94 7.99 -38.09
C SER A 16 32.76 7.98 -39.11
N PHE A 17 32.35 9.22 -39.42
CA PHE A 17 31.35 9.76 -40.35
C PHE A 17 31.09 9.05 -41.69
N GLY A 18 29.84 9.18 -42.17
CA GLY A 18 29.48 9.08 -43.58
C GLY A 18 28.05 9.57 -43.86
N ALA A 19 27.90 10.83 -44.24
CA ALA A 19 26.68 11.36 -44.85
C ALA A 19 26.61 10.91 -46.32
N LEU A 20 25.46 10.41 -46.76
CA LEU A 20 25.11 10.35 -48.18
C LEU A 20 23.61 10.68 -48.33
N SER A 21 23.34 11.82 -48.98
CA SER A 21 22.04 12.11 -49.58
C SER A 21 21.95 11.43 -50.93
N CYS A 22 20.81 10.83 -51.24
CA CYS A 22 20.31 10.70 -52.62
C CYS A 22 18.80 10.85 -52.55
N GLY A 23 18.29 11.89 -53.23
CA GLY A 23 16.88 12.04 -53.51
C GLY A 23 16.46 11.10 -54.65
N SER A 24 15.21 10.67 -54.59
CA SER A 24 14.46 10.22 -55.75
C SER A 24 13.07 10.85 -55.65
N ASP A 25 12.83 11.80 -56.54
CA ASP A 25 11.50 12.34 -56.85
C ASP A 25 10.70 11.22 -57.52
N ASP A 26 9.87 10.51 -56.75
CA ASP A 26 8.81 9.66 -57.28
C ASP A 26 7.46 10.31 -56.99
N PRO A 27 6.58 10.47 -57.99
CA PRO A 27 5.25 11.02 -57.78
C PRO A 27 4.41 10.04 -56.96
N VAL A 28 3.90 10.50 -55.81
CA VAL A 28 2.90 9.81 -55.00
C VAL A 28 1.62 9.68 -55.84
N ILE A 29 1.35 8.46 -56.31
CA ILE A 29 0.04 8.09 -56.82
C ILE A 29 -0.79 7.71 -55.60
N ASP A 30 -1.74 8.57 -55.23
CA ASP A 30 -2.78 8.31 -54.24
C ASP A 30 -3.73 7.24 -54.82
N GLU A 31 -3.43 5.96 -54.60
CA GLU A 31 -4.45 4.92 -54.74
C GLU A 31 -5.28 4.89 -53.45
N PRO A 32 -6.62 4.97 -53.54
CA PRO A 32 -7.47 4.89 -52.37
C PRO A 32 -7.28 3.52 -51.71
N VAL A 33 -6.82 3.52 -50.46
CA VAL A 33 -6.80 2.34 -49.60
C VAL A 33 -8.26 1.90 -49.43
N ILE A 34 -8.63 0.84 -50.14
CA ILE A 34 -9.88 0.12 -49.88
C ILE A 34 -9.69 -0.57 -48.53
N VAL A 35 -10.26 0.02 -47.48
CA VAL A 35 -10.39 -0.62 -46.18
C VAL A 35 -11.41 -1.73 -46.36
N ASP A 36 -10.97 -2.99 -46.37
CA ASP A 36 -11.87 -4.12 -46.32
C ASP A 36 -12.80 -3.96 -45.11
N PRO A 37 -14.12 -4.19 -45.26
CA PRO A 37 -15.03 -4.13 -44.13
C PRO A 37 -14.52 -5.07 -43.05
N VAL A 38 -14.29 -4.51 -41.85
CA VAL A 38 -13.97 -5.29 -40.65
C VAL A 38 -15.06 -6.34 -40.51
N ASP A 39 -14.68 -7.62 -40.61
CA ASP A 39 -15.60 -8.73 -40.37
C ASP A 39 -16.29 -8.48 -39.02
N PRO A 40 -17.62 -8.65 -38.93
CA PRO A 40 -18.32 -8.47 -37.67
C PRO A 40 -17.64 -9.35 -36.63
N VAL A 41 -17.16 -8.71 -35.56
CA VAL A 41 -16.63 -9.41 -34.39
C VAL A 41 -17.71 -10.39 -33.96
N ASP A 42 -17.40 -11.69 -34.02
CA ASP A 42 -18.30 -12.74 -33.55
C ASP A 42 -18.80 -12.35 -32.15
N PRO A 43 -20.11 -12.44 -31.88
CA PRO A 43 -20.64 -12.17 -30.56
C PRO A 43 -19.89 -13.03 -29.57
N ILE A 44 -19.27 -12.37 -28.57
CA ILE A 44 -18.63 -13.03 -27.43
C ILE A 44 -19.64 -14.03 -26.88
N ASP A 45 -19.28 -15.31 -26.89
CA ASP A 45 -20.10 -16.37 -26.33
C ASP A 45 -20.53 -15.95 -24.91
N PRO A 46 -21.83 -16.06 -24.57
CA PRO A 46 -22.29 -15.75 -23.24
C PRO A 46 -21.53 -16.61 -22.23
N ILE A 47 -20.98 -15.97 -21.20
CA ILE A 47 -20.32 -16.61 -20.06
C ILE A 47 -21.22 -17.76 -19.58
N GLU A 48 -20.73 -19.00 -19.66
CA GLU A 48 -21.48 -20.14 -19.10
C GLU A 48 -21.73 -19.88 -17.60
N ASP A 49 -23.00 -19.93 -17.20
CA ASP A 49 -23.37 -19.83 -15.79
C ASP A 49 -22.69 -20.96 -15.00
N ILE A 50 -21.78 -20.61 -14.10
CA ILE A 50 -21.11 -21.57 -13.22
C ILE A 50 -22.16 -22.28 -12.35
N ILE A 51 -22.24 -23.61 -12.46
CA ILE A 51 -23.15 -24.43 -11.63
C ILE A 51 -22.49 -24.70 -10.27
N TYR A 52 -23.14 -24.25 -9.19
CA TYR A 52 -22.66 -24.42 -7.82
C TYR A 52 -23.33 -25.60 -7.10
N THR A 53 -22.52 -26.36 -6.35
CA THR A 53 -23.00 -27.29 -5.32
C THR A 53 -23.17 -26.53 -4.01
N THR A 54 -24.39 -26.52 -3.46
CA THR A 54 -24.65 -25.87 -2.17
C THR A 54 -24.32 -26.80 -1.00
N VAL A 55 -23.53 -26.32 -0.05
CA VAL A 55 -23.25 -26.98 1.23
C VAL A 55 -23.92 -26.20 2.37
N ASN A 56 -24.42 -26.90 3.39
CA ASN A 56 -25.28 -26.29 4.41
C ASN A 56 -24.58 -26.12 5.77
N THR A 57 -23.43 -26.75 5.96
CA THR A 57 -22.69 -26.73 7.23
C THR A 57 -21.22 -26.40 7.02
N ILE A 58 -20.57 -25.86 8.06
CA ILE A 58 -19.12 -25.62 8.04
C ILE A 58 -18.33 -26.94 7.92
N ALA A 59 -18.83 -28.02 8.51
CA ALA A 59 -18.19 -29.33 8.37
C ALA A 59 -18.16 -29.80 6.91
N GLU A 60 -19.28 -29.73 6.19
CA GLU A 60 -19.34 -30.03 4.75
C GLU A 60 -18.44 -29.09 3.95
N PHE A 61 -18.51 -27.79 4.22
CA PHE A 61 -17.69 -26.78 3.56
C PHE A 61 -16.18 -27.07 3.73
N ASN A 62 -15.73 -27.40 4.94
CA ASN A 62 -14.33 -27.75 5.22
C ASN A 62 -13.83 -28.93 4.39
N THR A 63 -14.69 -29.91 4.07
CA THR A 63 -14.29 -31.03 3.21
C THR A 63 -14.01 -30.62 1.75
N SER A 64 -14.54 -29.48 1.32
CA SER A 64 -14.39 -28.97 -0.06
C SER A 64 -13.15 -28.10 -0.29
N LEU A 65 -12.54 -27.57 0.79
CA LEU A 65 -11.45 -26.58 0.70
C LEU A 65 -10.15 -27.11 0.05
N ASN A 66 -9.97 -28.43 0.04
CA ASN A 66 -8.81 -29.10 -0.56
C ASN A 66 -9.12 -29.77 -1.91
N GLN A 67 -10.32 -29.58 -2.45
CA GLN A 67 -10.76 -30.23 -3.68
C GLN A 67 -10.47 -29.35 -4.91
N ASN A 68 -10.10 -30.01 -6.01
CA ASN A 68 -9.92 -29.36 -7.31
C ASN A 68 -11.23 -29.38 -8.09
N ASP A 69 -11.37 -28.42 -9.01
CA ASP A 69 -12.45 -28.35 -10.00
C ASP A 69 -13.84 -28.33 -9.34
N VAL A 70 -13.97 -27.64 -8.19
CA VAL A 70 -15.24 -27.53 -7.46
C VAL A 70 -15.82 -26.12 -7.54
N ASN A 71 -17.14 -26.06 -7.64
CA ASN A 71 -17.91 -24.83 -7.51
C ASN A 71 -18.81 -24.97 -6.28
N ILE A 72 -18.45 -24.34 -5.18
CA ILE A 72 -19.12 -24.49 -3.89
C ILE A 72 -19.83 -23.19 -3.53
N LYS A 73 -21.09 -23.29 -3.14
CA LYS A 73 -21.84 -22.20 -2.51
C LYS A 73 -22.11 -22.59 -1.06
N LEU A 74 -21.64 -21.78 -0.11
CA LEU A 74 -22.05 -21.97 1.28
C LEU A 74 -23.45 -21.39 1.45
N ALA A 75 -24.35 -22.12 2.12
CA ALA A 75 -25.68 -21.65 2.41
C ALA A 75 -25.63 -20.29 3.15
N ALA A 76 -26.53 -19.39 2.79
CA ALA A 76 -26.62 -18.07 3.40
C ALA A 76 -26.80 -18.19 4.93
N GLY A 77 -26.15 -17.30 5.67
CA GLY A 77 -26.23 -17.31 7.13
C GLY A 77 -25.03 -16.69 7.83
N THR A 78 -25.14 -16.61 9.15
CA THR A 78 -24.06 -16.18 10.03
C THR A 78 -23.47 -17.39 10.73
N TYR A 79 -22.17 -17.59 10.54
CA TYR A 79 -21.38 -18.65 11.17
C TYR A 79 -20.44 -18.01 12.17
N ARG A 80 -20.56 -18.40 13.45
CA ARG A 80 -19.78 -17.86 14.56
C ARG A 80 -18.69 -18.83 14.98
N PHE A 81 -17.51 -18.30 15.27
CA PHE A 81 -16.34 -19.06 15.65
C PHE A 81 -15.73 -18.47 16.93
N GLY A 82 -15.66 -19.28 17.98
CA GLY A 82 -15.08 -18.92 19.27
C GLY A 82 -14.09 -19.97 19.79
N PRO A 83 -13.50 -19.76 20.99
CA PRO A 83 -12.53 -20.69 21.58
C PRO A 83 -13.00 -22.15 21.63
N ASP A 84 -14.30 -22.38 21.87
CA ASP A 84 -14.88 -23.73 21.93
C ASP A 84 -14.76 -24.50 20.60
N ASP A 85 -14.75 -23.81 19.46
CA ASP A 85 -14.64 -24.42 18.13
C ASP A 85 -13.23 -24.97 17.84
N VAL A 86 -12.22 -24.49 18.56
CA VAL A 86 -10.88 -25.10 18.56
C VAL A 86 -10.92 -26.45 19.26
N THR A 87 -11.58 -26.51 20.43
CA THR A 87 -11.65 -27.73 21.24
C THR A 87 -12.59 -28.79 20.64
N SER A 88 -13.65 -28.36 19.95
CA SER A 88 -14.59 -29.26 19.27
C SER A 88 -14.00 -29.87 17.98
N GLY A 89 -12.91 -29.29 17.47
CA GLY A 89 -12.25 -29.71 16.24
C GLY A 89 -12.86 -29.13 14.97
N LEU A 90 -13.71 -28.10 15.06
CA LEU A 90 -14.26 -27.43 13.88
C LEU A 90 -13.21 -26.55 13.17
N ILE A 91 -12.39 -25.83 13.94
CA ILE A 91 -11.26 -25.02 13.48
C ILE A 91 -9.99 -25.29 14.32
N PRO A 92 -9.48 -26.54 14.31
CA PRO A 92 -8.43 -26.97 15.23
C PRO A 92 -7.05 -26.37 14.95
N HIS A 93 -6.88 -25.68 13.82
CA HIS A 93 -5.60 -25.14 13.35
C HIS A 93 -5.64 -23.61 13.33
N TYR A 94 -4.47 -22.99 13.56
CA TYR A 94 -4.30 -21.54 13.55
C TYR A 94 -4.52 -20.93 12.15
N GLU A 95 -4.47 -21.74 11.09
CA GLU A 95 -4.98 -21.42 9.76
C GLU A 95 -6.36 -22.06 9.61
N MET A 96 -7.43 -21.27 9.74
CA MET A 96 -8.76 -21.81 9.98
C MET A 96 -9.42 -22.37 8.71
N PHE A 97 -9.53 -21.55 7.67
CA PHE A 97 -10.10 -21.95 6.37
C PHE A 97 -9.02 -21.86 5.28
N VAL A 98 -8.48 -23.01 4.89
CA VAL A 98 -7.34 -23.10 3.97
C VAL A 98 -7.77 -23.66 2.62
N PHE A 99 -7.89 -22.80 1.61
CA PHE A 99 -8.22 -23.14 0.24
C PHE A 99 -6.96 -23.60 -0.50
N ARG A 100 -6.85 -24.92 -0.76
CA ARG A 100 -5.65 -25.55 -1.37
C ARG A 100 -5.91 -26.20 -2.72
N GLY A 101 -7.17 -26.37 -3.10
CA GLY A 101 -7.52 -26.96 -4.40
C GLY A 101 -7.14 -26.07 -5.58
N ASN A 102 -7.37 -26.56 -6.79
CA ASN A 102 -7.12 -25.83 -8.02
C ASN A 102 -8.40 -25.67 -8.85
N ASN A 103 -8.48 -24.58 -9.61
CA ASN A 103 -9.60 -24.29 -10.53
C ASN A 103 -10.96 -24.34 -9.83
N SER A 104 -11.05 -23.77 -8.64
CA SER A 104 -12.22 -23.88 -7.78
C SER A 104 -12.86 -22.52 -7.53
N ASN A 105 -14.19 -22.49 -7.48
CA ASN A 105 -14.97 -21.29 -7.21
C ASN A 105 -15.76 -21.44 -5.91
N TYR A 106 -15.66 -20.45 -5.02
CA TYR A 106 -16.39 -20.42 -3.76
C TYR A 106 -17.25 -19.16 -3.67
N ASP A 107 -18.56 -19.34 -3.52
CA ASP A 107 -19.54 -18.26 -3.42
C ASP A 107 -20.10 -18.17 -1.99
N PHE A 108 -19.90 -17.00 -1.38
CA PHE A 108 -20.33 -16.66 -0.03
C PHE A 108 -21.42 -15.57 -0.03
N THR A 109 -22.18 -15.43 -1.13
CA THR A 109 -23.30 -14.50 -1.19
C THR A 109 -24.23 -14.72 0.01
N ASP A 110 -24.50 -13.64 0.75
CA ASP A 110 -25.29 -13.61 2.00
C ASP A 110 -24.70 -14.45 3.16
N VAL A 111 -23.38 -14.67 3.18
CA VAL A 111 -22.67 -15.34 4.27
C VAL A 111 -21.85 -14.34 5.10
N THR A 112 -21.92 -14.48 6.42
CA THR A 112 -21.06 -13.78 7.37
C THR A 112 -20.31 -14.78 8.24
N PHE A 113 -18.99 -14.65 8.32
CA PHE A 113 -18.16 -15.29 9.33
C PHE A 113 -17.88 -14.29 10.46
N GLU A 114 -18.24 -14.66 11.69
CA GLU A 114 -17.95 -13.87 12.89
C GLU A 114 -16.92 -14.63 13.74
N PHE A 115 -15.74 -14.06 13.92
CA PHE A 115 -14.68 -14.62 14.75
C PHE A 115 -14.57 -13.82 16.05
N GLU A 116 -14.74 -14.48 17.19
CA GLU A 116 -14.51 -13.84 18.49
C GLU A 116 -13.02 -13.57 18.69
N THR A 117 -12.65 -12.34 19.03
CA THR A 117 -11.23 -11.98 19.20
C THR A 117 -10.51 -12.73 20.33
N GLU A 118 -11.24 -13.33 21.27
CA GLU A 118 -10.66 -14.20 22.30
C GLU A 118 -10.07 -15.49 21.68
N LEU A 119 -10.60 -15.92 20.53
CA LEU A 119 -10.15 -17.08 19.76
C LEU A 119 -8.64 -17.02 19.47
N TRP A 120 -8.09 -15.84 19.22
CA TRP A 120 -6.67 -15.67 18.86
C TRP A 120 -5.72 -16.28 19.90
N SER A 121 -6.09 -16.19 21.18
CA SER A 121 -5.27 -16.67 22.29
C SER A 121 -5.23 -18.19 22.40
N SER A 122 -6.21 -18.87 21.80
CA SER A 122 -6.37 -20.34 21.84
C SER A 122 -5.26 -21.06 21.08
N TYR A 123 -4.57 -20.38 20.16
CA TYR A 123 -3.50 -20.95 19.33
C TYR A 123 -2.08 -20.67 19.88
N GLY A 124 -1.96 -20.15 21.11
CA GLY A 124 -0.66 -19.95 21.75
C GLY A 124 0.24 -18.98 20.98
N SER A 125 1.46 -19.40 20.64
CA SER A 125 2.45 -18.54 19.96
C SER A 125 2.37 -18.55 18.44
N GLU A 126 1.35 -19.18 17.86
CA GLU A 126 1.19 -19.23 16.41
C GLU A 126 0.66 -17.90 15.83
N GLU A 127 0.95 -17.67 14.56
CA GLU A 127 0.28 -16.61 13.79
C GLU A 127 -1.09 -17.09 13.35
N VAL A 128 -2.14 -16.45 13.84
CA VAL A 128 -3.50 -16.83 13.48
C VAL A 128 -3.86 -16.25 12.12
N VAL A 129 -4.42 -17.07 11.23
CA VAL A 129 -4.88 -16.71 9.89
C VAL A 129 -6.29 -17.25 9.70
N GLN A 130 -7.28 -16.36 9.55
CA GLN A 130 -8.67 -16.82 9.40
C GLN A 130 -8.89 -17.49 8.04
N LEU A 131 -8.45 -16.83 6.97
CA LEU A 131 -8.60 -17.31 5.60
C LEU A 131 -7.24 -17.41 4.92
N ARG A 132 -6.92 -18.57 4.34
CA ARG A 132 -5.69 -18.75 3.56
C ARG A 132 -5.98 -19.35 2.20
N LEU A 133 -5.64 -18.63 1.14
CA LEU A 133 -5.70 -19.14 -0.22
C LEU A 133 -4.28 -19.50 -0.64
N TYR A 134 -4.08 -20.74 -1.09
CA TYR A 134 -2.74 -21.29 -1.37
C TYR A 134 -2.66 -22.10 -2.66
N GLY A 135 -3.79 -22.52 -3.22
CA GLY A 135 -3.85 -23.28 -4.46
C GLY A 135 -3.62 -22.43 -5.72
N GLU A 136 -4.16 -22.91 -6.84
CA GLU A 136 -4.03 -22.26 -8.14
C GLU A 136 -5.40 -22.00 -8.78
N ASN A 137 -5.60 -20.82 -9.39
CA ASN A 137 -6.85 -20.45 -10.08
C ASN A 137 -8.09 -20.61 -9.19
N ILE A 138 -7.99 -20.27 -7.90
CA ILE A 138 -9.13 -20.24 -6.97
C ILE A 138 -9.78 -18.86 -7.03
N THR A 139 -11.10 -18.83 -7.18
CA THR A 139 -11.90 -17.61 -6.96
C THR A 139 -12.75 -17.77 -5.70
N VAL A 140 -12.62 -16.85 -4.75
CA VAL A 140 -13.52 -16.71 -3.60
C VAL A 140 -14.26 -15.39 -3.70
N LYS A 141 -15.58 -15.39 -3.53
CA LYS A 141 -16.39 -14.17 -3.68
C LYS A 141 -17.42 -13.92 -2.59
N ASN A 142 -17.69 -12.64 -2.33
CA ASN A 142 -18.85 -12.11 -1.59
C ASN A 142 -18.92 -12.43 -0.08
N LEU A 143 -17.80 -12.77 0.56
CA LEU A 143 -17.81 -13.09 2.00
C LEU A 143 -17.77 -11.83 2.86
N THR A 144 -18.59 -11.79 3.91
CA THR A 144 -18.42 -10.84 5.03
C THR A 144 -17.68 -11.52 6.18
N VAL A 145 -16.62 -10.89 6.68
CA VAL A 145 -15.81 -11.36 7.82
C VAL A 145 -15.81 -10.28 8.90
N LYS A 146 -16.14 -10.66 10.14
CA LYS A 146 -16.18 -9.74 11.28
C LYS A 146 -15.42 -10.31 12.46
N ASP A 147 -14.48 -9.53 12.98
CA ASP A 147 -13.89 -9.77 14.29
C ASP A 147 -14.78 -9.16 15.37
N ILE A 148 -15.15 -9.96 16.36
CA ILE A 148 -16.05 -9.57 17.44
C ILE A 148 -15.25 -9.45 18.75
N GLY A 149 -15.16 -8.23 19.28
CA GLY A 149 -14.41 -7.90 20.49
C GLY A 149 -13.09 -7.16 20.21
N ASP A 150 -12.27 -7.00 21.24
CA ASP A 150 -11.02 -6.21 21.22
C ASP A 150 -9.81 -6.97 21.78
N SER A 151 -9.94 -8.28 22.02
CA SER A 151 -8.85 -9.11 22.54
C SER A 151 -7.70 -9.17 21.54
N ALA A 152 -6.49 -8.84 22.01
CA ALA A 152 -5.31 -8.91 21.19
C ALA A 152 -4.76 -10.34 21.12
N PRO A 153 -4.19 -10.76 19.96
CA PRO A 153 -3.56 -12.08 19.84
C PRO A 153 -2.39 -12.24 20.82
N THR A 154 -2.04 -13.49 21.14
CA THR A 154 -0.85 -13.78 21.95
C THR A 154 0.44 -13.42 21.20
N PHE A 155 0.49 -13.73 19.90
CA PHE A 155 1.60 -13.37 19.03
C PHE A 155 1.18 -12.36 17.94
N ARG A 156 0.51 -12.82 16.89
CA ARG A 156 -0.03 -11.99 15.81
C ARG A 156 -1.22 -12.69 15.15
N ALA A 157 -2.10 -11.91 14.55
CA ALA A 157 -3.25 -12.40 13.81
C ALA A 157 -3.37 -11.71 12.45
N ARG A 158 -4.11 -12.34 11.54
CA ARG A 158 -4.44 -11.82 10.22
C ARG A 158 -5.80 -12.32 9.75
N ASN A 159 -6.58 -11.46 9.10
CA ASN A 159 -7.82 -11.92 8.48
C ASN A 159 -7.56 -12.82 7.28
N MET A 160 -6.69 -12.41 6.34
CA MET A 160 -6.44 -13.19 5.14
C MET A 160 -4.98 -13.27 4.72
N HIS A 161 -4.59 -14.44 4.23
CA HIS A 161 -3.38 -14.66 3.48
C HIS A 161 -3.75 -15.13 2.07
N LEU A 162 -3.65 -14.22 1.10
CA LEU A 162 -3.79 -14.50 -0.34
C LEU A 162 -2.42 -14.90 -0.88
N ASP A 163 -2.24 -16.18 -1.12
CA ASP A 163 -1.00 -16.81 -1.55
C ASP A 163 -1.27 -17.69 -2.78
N GLY A 164 -0.28 -18.44 -3.26
CA GLY A 164 -0.46 -19.35 -4.40
C GLY A 164 -0.44 -18.62 -5.75
N VAL A 165 -1.13 -19.16 -6.76
CA VAL A 165 -1.00 -18.68 -8.15
C VAL A 165 -2.37 -18.34 -8.75
N ASN A 166 -2.50 -17.15 -9.34
CA ASN A 166 -3.68 -16.72 -10.09
C ASN A 166 -5.00 -16.82 -9.30
N ASN A 167 -4.94 -16.62 -7.98
CA ASN A 167 -6.11 -16.64 -7.12
C ASN A 167 -6.78 -15.27 -7.09
N THR A 168 -8.10 -15.25 -6.99
CA THR A 168 -8.92 -14.04 -6.95
C THR A 168 -9.78 -13.99 -5.69
N VAL A 169 -9.73 -12.86 -5.00
CA VAL A 169 -10.64 -12.49 -3.91
C VAL A 169 -11.49 -11.32 -4.39
N ASP A 170 -12.81 -11.51 -4.43
CA ASP A 170 -13.74 -10.54 -5.04
C ASP A 170 -14.94 -10.24 -4.13
N GLY A 171 -15.25 -8.97 -3.89
CA GLY A 171 -16.50 -8.60 -3.22
C GLY A 171 -16.50 -8.82 -1.71
N PHE A 172 -15.33 -8.89 -1.06
CA PHE A 172 -15.23 -9.18 0.37
C PHE A 172 -15.54 -7.93 1.22
N ASN A 173 -16.05 -8.16 2.43
CA ASN A 173 -16.20 -7.12 3.45
C ASN A 173 -15.54 -7.58 4.75
N PHE A 174 -14.49 -6.89 5.21
CA PHE A 174 -13.78 -7.19 6.45
C PHE A 174 -14.02 -6.12 7.52
N SER A 175 -14.20 -6.56 8.76
CA SER A 175 -14.10 -5.74 9.96
C SER A 175 -13.03 -6.33 10.87
N THR A 176 -11.82 -5.78 10.82
CA THR A 176 -10.67 -6.25 11.61
C THR A 176 -10.70 -5.65 13.01
N SER A 177 -10.45 -6.43 14.06
CA SER A 177 -10.40 -5.92 15.44
C SER A 177 -9.51 -6.78 16.35
N GLY A 178 -9.04 -6.17 17.44
CA GLY A 178 -8.25 -6.86 18.48
C GLY A 178 -6.75 -6.77 18.25
N SER A 179 -6.11 -5.82 18.94
CA SER A 179 -4.65 -5.63 18.92
C SER A 179 -4.21 -4.89 20.18
N TYR A 180 -2.92 -4.91 20.49
CA TYR A 180 -2.41 -4.21 21.67
C TYR A 180 -1.00 -3.67 21.47
N PRO A 181 -0.66 -2.48 22.00
CA PRO A 181 -1.63 -1.47 22.39
C PRO A 181 -2.30 -0.91 21.13
N TYR A 182 -3.58 -0.55 21.23
CA TYR A 182 -4.35 0.04 20.14
C TYR A 182 -4.53 1.54 20.39
N GLY A 183 -4.64 2.34 19.33
CA GLY A 183 -4.85 3.79 19.45
C GLY A 183 -3.59 4.64 19.59
N TYR A 184 -2.39 4.09 19.41
CA TYR A 184 -1.14 4.86 19.47
C TYR A 184 -0.31 4.77 18.18
N GLY A 185 -0.87 4.18 17.13
CA GLY A 185 -0.15 3.85 15.91
C GLY A 185 1.19 3.19 16.23
N ASP A 186 2.26 3.75 15.69
CA ASP A 186 3.62 3.26 15.86
C ASP A 186 4.49 4.07 16.82
N LEU A 187 3.90 5.03 17.57
CA LEU A 187 4.61 5.86 18.56
C LEU A 187 5.51 5.03 19.46
N PHE A 188 5.04 3.85 19.86
CA PHE A 188 5.68 3.00 20.85
C PHE A 188 6.29 1.71 20.27
N GLY A 189 6.24 1.51 18.95
CA GLY A 189 6.80 0.30 18.31
C GLY A 189 6.09 -0.19 17.03
N LYS A 190 6.78 -1.09 16.31
CA LYS A 190 6.33 -1.70 15.03
C LYS A 190 6.49 -3.23 14.98
N GLY A 191 6.87 -3.86 16.10
CA GLY A 191 7.13 -5.31 16.20
C GLY A 191 8.61 -5.71 16.22
N GLY A 192 9.51 -4.81 15.83
CA GLY A 192 10.96 -4.95 16.07
C GLY A 192 11.36 -4.31 17.40
N THR A 193 11.96 -3.13 17.34
CA THR A 193 12.17 -2.28 18.52
C THR A 193 10.83 -1.72 19.03
N TYR A 194 10.69 -1.60 20.35
CA TYR A 194 9.51 -1.07 21.00
C TYR A 194 9.82 -0.46 22.37
N THR A 195 9.02 0.54 22.77
CA THR A 195 8.83 0.94 24.17
C THR A 195 7.67 0.17 24.78
N ILE A 196 6.62 -0.11 23.99
CA ILE A 196 5.50 -0.98 24.38
C ILE A 196 5.38 -2.10 23.36
N LYS A 197 5.44 -3.36 23.80
CA LYS A 197 5.40 -4.51 22.89
C LYS A 197 4.05 -4.60 22.17
N HIS A 198 4.06 -4.51 20.84
CA HIS A 198 2.88 -4.68 20.01
C HIS A 198 2.52 -6.16 19.78
N ARG A 199 1.23 -6.44 19.80
CA ARG A 199 0.56 -7.69 19.41
C ARG A 199 -0.41 -7.33 18.29
N LYS A 200 0.03 -7.57 17.06
CA LYS A 200 -0.58 -7.04 15.84
C LYS A 200 -1.71 -7.91 15.34
N HIS A 201 -2.72 -7.27 14.76
CA HIS A 201 -3.73 -7.92 13.92
C HIS A 201 -3.83 -7.17 12.60
N SER A 202 -3.37 -7.79 11.52
CA SER A 202 -3.36 -7.22 10.17
C SER A 202 -4.57 -7.69 9.33
N GLY A 203 -4.88 -6.98 8.25
CA GLY A 203 -5.94 -7.38 7.31
C GLY A 203 -5.50 -8.49 6.36
N ILE A 204 -4.99 -8.13 5.17
CA ILE A 204 -4.70 -9.04 4.06
C ILE A 204 -3.21 -8.98 3.70
N LEU A 205 -2.54 -10.13 3.78
CA LEU A 205 -1.21 -10.34 3.17
C LEU A 205 -1.40 -10.95 1.79
N ILE A 206 -0.79 -10.34 0.78
CA ILE A 206 -0.70 -10.86 -0.58
C ILE A 206 0.73 -11.33 -0.86
N ARG A 207 0.85 -12.57 -1.34
CA ARG A 207 2.07 -13.21 -1.81
C ARG A 207 1.77 -13.94 -3.12
N GLY A 208 2.65 -14.82 -3.56
CA GLY A 208 2.40 -15.68 -4.71
C GLY A 208 2.52 -14.92 -6.04
N GLU A 209 1.90 -15.43 -7.10
CA GLU A 209 2.04 -14.91 -8.46
C GLU A 209 0.66 -14.72 -9.10
N GLY A 210 0.43 -13.58 -9.77
CA GLY A 210 -0.80 -13.31 -10.52
C GLY A 210 -2.06 -13.16 -9.67
N ASN A 211 -1.92 -12.95 -8.36
CA ASN A 211 -3.06 -12.88 -7.45
C ASN A 211 -3.78 -11.53 -7.54
N THR A 212 -5.11 -11.58 -7.46
CA THR A 212 -5.99 -10.42 -7.57
C THR A 212 -6.85 -10.24 -6.31
N LEU A 213 -6.86 -9.01 -5.78
CA LEU A 213 -7.81 -8.57 -4.75
C LEU A 213 -8.68 -7.46 -5.34
N GLN A 214 -10.00 -7.68 -5.41
CA GLN A 214 -10.89 -6.70 -6.02
C GLN A 214 -12.23 -6.51 -5.30
N ASN A 215 -12.85 -5.35 -5.53
CA ASN A 215 -14.19 -4.98 -5.04
C ASN A 215 -14.36 -5.20 -3.52
N THR A 216 -13.32 -4.95 -2.74
CA THR A 216 -13.24 -5.35 -1.33
C THR A 216 -13.26 -4.12 -0.42
N ASN A 217 -14.05 -4.18 0.66
CA ASN A 217 -14.09 -3.15 1.69
C ASN A 217 -13.48 -3.68 2.99
N ILE A 218 -12.62 -2.88 3.62
CA ILE A 218 -11.94 -3.26 4.87
C ILE A 218 -12.05 -2.11 5.86
N GLN A 219 -12.73 -2.35 6.97
CA GLN A 219 -12.70 -1.49 8.15
C GLN A 219 -11.75 -2.10 9.18
N SER A 220 -10.68 -1.38 9.52
CA SER A 220 -9.65 -1.88 10.42
C SER A 220 -9.64 -1.14 11.75
N ARG A 221 -10.03 -1.82 12.83
CA ARG A 221 -9.93 -1.35 14.22
C ARG A 221 -8.87 -2.13 14.99
N SER A 222 -7.72 -2.29 14.36
CA SER A 222 -6.56 -2.96 14.93
C SER A 222 -5.26 -2.32 14.46
N TYR A 223 -4.20 -2.50 15.24
CA TYR A 223 -2.85 -2.13 14.84
C TYR A 223 -2.22 -3.23 13.99
N GLY A 224 -1.96 -2.90 12.73
CA GLY A 224 -1.37 -3.76 11.71
C GLY A 224 -1.52 -3.12 10.33
N HIS A 225 -0.90 -3.74 9.33
CA HIS A 225 -1.12 -3.37 7.93
C HIS A 225 -2.50 -3.84 7.47
N VAL A 226 -3.23 -3.00 6.74
CA VAL A 226 -4.56 -3.37 6.26
C VAL A 226 -4.45 -4.25 5.00
N VAL A 227 -3.74 -3.81 3.98
CA VAL A 227 -3.37 -4.62 2.81
C VAL A 227 -1.87 -4.48 2.57
N PHE A 228 -1.17 -5.61 2.45
CA PHE A 228 0.26 -5.58 2.24
C PHE A 228 0.78 -6.72 1.39
N ILE A 229 1.81 -6.45 0.59
CA ILE A 229 2.43 -7.38 -0.34
C ILE A 229 3.84 -7.74 0.14
N GLN A 230 4.14 -9.03 0.27
CA GLN A 230 5.48 -9.51 0.64
C GLN A 230 5.85 -10.75 -0.19
N GLY A 231 6.70 -10.58 -1.20
CA GLY A 231 7.07 -11.65 -2.13
C GLY A 231 5.98 -11.98 -3.17
N GLY A 232 5.06 -11.05 -3.41
CA GLY A 232 4.01 -11.18 -4.44
C GLY A 232 4.46 -10.64 -5.79
N LYS A 233 4.15 -11.37 -6.87
CA LYS A 233 4.47 -11.00 -8.25
C LYS A 233 3.22 -10.84 -9.08
N ASP A 234 3.23 -9.85 -9.97
CA ASP A 234 2.13 -9.59 -10.90
C ASP A 234 0.79 -9.43 -10.16
N VAL A 235 0.83 -8.72 -9.03
CA VAL A 235 -0.31 -8.52 -8.14
C VAL A 235 -1.19 -7.39 -8.66
N LEU A 236 -2.50 -7.66 -8.74
CA LEU A 236 -3.52 -6.66 -9.03
C LEU A 236 -4.38 -6.39 -7.79
N ILE A 237 -4.51 -5.11 -7.43
CA ILE A 237 -5.45 -4.64 -6.42
C ILE A 237 -6.35 -3.60 -7.09
N ASP A 238 -7.65 -3.88 -7.19
CA ASP A 238 -8.60 -3.03 -7.94
C ASP A 238 -9.88 -2.76 -7.14
N ASN A 239 -10.31 -1.50 -7.08
CA ASN A 239 -11.55 -1.13 -6.41
C ASN A 239 -11.62 -1.62 -4.94
N VAL A 240 -10.55 -1.36 -4.18
CA VAL A 240 -10.46 -1.71 -2.76
C VAL A 240 -10.55 -0.46 -1.90
N TYR A 241 -11.45 -0.50 -0.91
CA TYR A 241 -11.62 0.55 0.09
C TYR A 241 -11.04 0.09 1.43
N VAL A 242 -10.11 0.87 1.98
CA VAL A 242 -9.52 0.67 3.30
C VAL A 242 -9.83 1.89 4.17
N GLU A 243 -10.39 1.65 5.35
CA GLU A 243 -10.61 2.67 6.36
C GLU A 243 -10.12 2.19 7.73
N GLY A 244 -9.23 2.97 8.33
CA GLY A 244 -8.86 2.84 9.73
C GLY A 244 -9.95 3.39 10.65
N ASP A 245 -9.63 3.43 11.94
CA ASP A 245 -10.47 4.10 12.93
C ASP A 245 -10.13 5.59 12.98
N ALA A 246 -10.90 6.37 13.73
CA ALA A 246 -10.65 7.80 13.85
C ALA A 246 -9.19 8.09 14.22
N MET A 247 -8.61 9.06 13.50
CA MET A 247 -7.29 9.60 13.79
C MET A 247 -7.30 10.21 15.21
N ARG A 248 -6.17 10.13 15.92
CA ARG A 248 -6.01 10.67 17.28
C ARG A 248 -4.96 11.76 17.31
N THR A 249 -5.23 12.82 18.07
CA THR A 249 -4.21 13.83 18.33
C THR A 249 -3.22 13.31 19.38
N THR A 250 -1.97 13.75 19.28
CA THR A 250 -0.98 13.50 20.35
C THR A 250 -1.34 14.23 21.64
N ASP A 251 -2.13 15.30 21.57
CA ASP A 251 -2.69 16.01 22.73
C ASP A 251 -3.67 15.13 23.51
N ASP A 252 -4.56 14.40 22.82
CA ASP A 252 -5.47 13.44 23.46
C ASP A 252 -4.72 12.29 24.13
N ILE A 253 -3.59 11.87 23.55
CA ILE A 253 -2.73 10.83 24.12
C ILE A 253 -2.04 11.37 25.38
N LEU A 254 -1.48 12.58 25.33
CA LEU A 254 -0.84 13.22 26.48
C LEU A 254 -1.84 13.48 27.63
N ALA A 255 -3.11 13.72 27.32
CA ALA A 255 -4.17 13.86 28.31
C ALA A 255 -4.45 12.59 29.14
N GLU A 256 -3.86 11.44 28.76
CA GLU A 256 -3.94 10.19 29.53
C GLU A 256 -2.99 10.17 30.74
N GLU A 257 -2.25 11.24 31.03
CA GLU A 257 -1.32 11.30 32.16
C GLU A 257 -2.01 10.98 33.50
N GLY A 258 -1.43 10.07 34.27
CA GLY A 258 -1.95 9.62 35.56
C GLY A 258 -3.13 8.65 35.50
N THR A 259 -3.53 8.19 34.31
CA THR A 259 -4.64 7.24 34.13
C THR A 259 -4.22 5.77 34.21
N GLY A 260 -2.91 5.47 34.12
CA GLY A 260 -2.38 4.12 34.06
C GLY A 260 -2.53 3.44 32.69
N THR A 261 -2.82 4.20 31.62
CA THR A 261 -2.83 3.67 30.25
C THR A 261 -1.43 3.19 29.83
N PRO A 262 -1.31 2.39 28.75
CA PRO A 262 -0.01 1.95 28.26
C PRO A 262 0.97 3.11 27.99
N ALA A 263 0.51 4.23 27.43
CA ALA A 263 1.34 5.40 27.17
C ALA A 263 1.81 6.09 28.47
N ASP A 264 0.90 6.25 29.44
CA ASP A 264 1.19 6.81 30.76
C ASP A 264 2.22 5.98 31.54
N ASN A 265 2.08 4.64 31.51
CA ASN A 265 2.99 3.71 32.18
C ASN A 265 4.44 3.76 31.66
N VAL A 266 4.65 4.27 30.44
CA VAL A 266 5.99 4.49 29.87
C VAL A 266 6.37 5.98 29.83
N ASN A 267 5.65 6.82 30.57
CA ASN A 267 5.87 8.27 30.66
C ASN A 267 5.93 8.92 29.27
N PHE A 268 5.09 8.44 28.36
CA PHE A 268 4.97 8.90 26.98
C PHE A 268 6.28 8.85 26.18
N LEU A 269 7.22 7.97 26.53
CA LEU A 269 8.47 7.80 25.78
C LEU A 269 8.20 7.03 24.48
N THR A 270 8.44 7.66 23.34
CA THR A 270 8.31 7.02 22.02
C THR A 270 9.39 5.96 21.81
N VAL A 271 9.19 5.07 20.84
CA VAL A 271 10.21 4.13 20.36
C VAL A 271 11.40 4.84 19.70
N TRP A 272 11.23 6.11 19.34
CA TRP A 272 12.26 6.94 18.72
C TRP A 272 13.19 7.61 19.73
N GLY A 273 12.89 7.52 21.03
CA GLY A 273 13.80 7.96 22.10
C GLY A 273 13.48 9.34 22.69
N PHE A 274 12.42 10.00 22.23
CA PHE A 274 11.91 11.27 22.79
C PHE A 274 10.47 11.12 23.30
N LYS A 275 10.02 12.07 24.13
CA LYS A 275 8.63 12.09 24.63
C LYS A 275 7.65 12.51 23.55
N VAL A 276 6.46 11.91 23.51
CA VAL A 276 5.39 12.31 22.58
C VAL A 276 5.20 13.84 22.65
N PRO A 277 5.38 14.57 21.55
CA PRO A 277 5.10 15.99 21.48
C PRO A 277 3.61 16.26 21.20
N ALA A 278 3.10 17.40 21.68
CA ALA A 278 1.79 17.93 21.34
C ALA A 278 1.71 18.37 19.86
N GLY A 279 0.50 18.49 19.31
CA GLY A 279 0.29 19.12 18.01
C GLY A 279 0.48 18.23 16.78
N TYR A 280 0.39 16.90 16.91
CA TYR A 280 0.43 15.97 15.78
C TYR A 280 -0.83 15.10 15.72
N MET A 281 -1.18 14.65 14.51
CA MET A 281 -2.23 13.68 14.28
C MET A 281 -1.61 12.33 13.96
N ILE A 282 -2.12 11.26 14.56
CA ILE A 282 -1.66 9.90 14.30
C ILE A 282 -2.84 8.97 14.02
N SER A 283 -2.59 7.91 13.26
CA SER A 283 -3.54 6.84 13.05
C SER A 283 -3.43 5.77 14.14
N SER A 284 -4.50 4.98 14.29
CA SER A 284 -4.48 3.79 15.16
C SER A 284 -3.94 2.54 14.45
N GLN A 285 -3.71 2.64 13.13
CA GLN A 285 -3.39 1.57 12.19
C GLN A 285 -1.95 1.74 11.66
N GLU A 286 -1.43 0.76 10.92
CA GLU A 286 -0.25 0.99 10.08
C GLU A 286 -0.69 1.49 8.69
N ALA A 287 0.04 1.10 7.64
CA ALA A 287 -0.29 1.50 6.28
C ALA A 287 -1.54 0.80 5.74
N GLY A 288 -2.32 1.51 4.93
CA GLY A 288 -3.46 0.99 4.19
C GLY A 288 -3.01 0.02 3.11
N PHE A 289 -2.12 0.46 2.21
CA PHE A 289 -1.46 -0.37 1.21
C PHE A 289 0.06 -0.32 1.37
N ARG A 290 0.72 -1.47 1.51
CA ARG A 290 2.17 -1.56 1.77
C ARG A 290 2.87 -2.63 0.93
N SER A 291 4.05 -2.35 0.42
CA SER A 291 4.94 -3.40 -0.11
C SER A 291 6.18 -3.62 0.76
N TYR A 292 6.74 -4.82 0.67
CA TYR A 292 8.05 -5.21 1.18
C TYR A 292 8.87 -5.85 0.06
N ALA A 293 10.20 -5.88 0.20
CA ALA A 293 11.08 -6.33 -0.86
C ALA A 293 10.91 -7.82 -1.21
N SER A 294 10.70 -8.67 -0.21
CA SER A 294 10.64 -10.11 -0.40
C SER A 294 10.00 -10.83 0.79
N ALA A 295 9.65 -12.10 0.58
CA ALA A 295 9.28 -13.05 1.62
C ALA A 295 9.70 -14.46 1.21
N GLU A 296 9.53 -15.42 2.11
CA GLU A 296 9.58 -16.84 1.73
C GLU A 296 8.59 -17.11 0.59
N HIS A 297 9.06 -17.84 -0.43
CA HIS A 297 8.27 -18.24 -1.57
C HIS A 297 7.08 -19.07 -1.12
N TYR A 298 5.93 -18.86 -1.77
CA TYR A 298 4.68 -19.48 -1.36
C TYR A 298 4.81 -20.99 -1.20
N SER A 299 5.50 -21.67 -2.13
CA SER A 299 5.72 -23.12 -2.11
C SER A 299 6.46 -23.68 -0.87
N GLY A 300 6.96 -22.84 0.04
CA GLY A 300 7.59 -23.29 1.30
C GLY A 300 8.85 -24.14 1.11
N ASN A 301 9.51 -24.03 -0.04
CA ASN A 301 10.70 -24.82 -0.39
C ASN A 301 12.01 -24.17 0.10
N GLY A 302 11.93 -23.21 1.02
CA GLY A 302 13.07 -22.44 1.51
C GLY A 302 13.66 -21.45 0.49
N THR A 303 12.98 -21.18 -0.62
CA THR A 303 13.37 -20.09 -1.54
C THR A 303 12.69 -18.78 -1.16
N THR A 304 13.24 -17.67 -1.63
CA THR A 304 12.71 -16.33 -1.42
C THR A 304 12.04 -15.84 -2.69
N SER A 305 10.84 -15.28 -2.58
CA SER A 305 10.17 -14.54 -3.65
C SER A 305 10.35 -13.04 -3.43
N THR A 306 10.66 -12.32 -4.49
CA THR A 306 10.68 -10.85 -4.53
C THR A 306 9.30 -10.30 -4.81
N THR A 307 8.99 -9.10 -4.28
CA THR A 307 7.78 -8.37 -4.66
C THR A 307 8.04 -7.60 -5.94
N GLU A 308 7.32 -7.89 -7.01
CA GLU A 308 7.55 -7.28 -8.33
C GLU A 308 6.23 -7.09 -9.08
N ASN A 309 6.17 -6.08 -9.97
CA ASN A 309 5.04 -5.88 -10.88
C ASN A 309 3.70 -5.72 -10.16
N VAL A 310 3.58 -4.75 -9.25
CA VAL A 310 2.35 -4.50 -8.49
C VAL A 310 1.58 -3.33 -9.10
N THR A 311 0.30 -3.56 -9.37
CA THR A 311 -0.65 -2.51 -9.78
C THR A 311 -1.75 -2.37 -8.74
N ILE A 312 -1.90 -1.15 -8.21
CA ILE A 312 -3.03 -0.78 -7.35
C ILE A 312 -3.84 0.28 -8.09
N LYS A 313 -5.13 0.05 -8.32
CA LYS A 313 -5.97 1.00 -9.04
C LYS A 313 -7.37 1.16 -8.47
N ASN A 314 -7.96 2.33 -8.66
CA ASN A 314 -9.31 2.67 -8.18
C ASN A 314 -9.51 2.44 -6.68
N CYS A 315 -8.43 2.51 -5.89
CA CYS A 315 -8.47 2.20 -4.46
C CYS A 315 -8.58 3.45 -3.62
N THR A 316 -9.15 3.32 -2.42
CA THR A 316 -9.20 4.40 -1.42
C THR A 316 -8.57 3.94 -0.12
N ALA A 317 -7.75 4.79 0.50
CA ALA A 317 -7.21 4.59 1.83
C ALA A 317 -7.57 5.78 2.72
N LYS A 318 -8.19 5.53 3.86
CA LYS A 318 -8.64 6.56 4.80
C LYS A 318 -8.25 6.25 6.25
N HIS A 319 -7.85 7.28 6.99
CA HIS A 319 -7.52 7.19 8.43
C HIS A 319 -6.46 6.13 8.77
N VAL A 320 -5.43 6.02 7.93
CA VAL A 320 -4.30 5.10 8.12
C VAL A 320 -2.99 5.87 8.19
N ARG A 321 -1.92 5.22 8.67
CA ARG A 321 -0.60 5.87 8.81
C ARG A 321 -0.07 6.32 7.46
N SER A 322 -0.10 5.42 6.49
CA SER A 322 0.28 5.73 5.12
C SER A 322 -0.79 5.16 4.23
N GLY A 323 -1.44 6.00 3.43
CA GLY A 323 -2.47 5.58 2.49
C GLY A 323 -1.93 4.51 1.55
N PHE A 324 -0.92 4.89 0.77
CA PHE A 324 -0.26 4.03 -0.21
C PHE A 324 1.26 4.14 -0.08
N ASN A 325 1.90 3.03 0.29
CA ASN A 325 3.32 3.03 0.63
C ASN A 325 4.05 1.85 -0.04
N LEU A 326 4.29 1.97 -1.35
CA LEU A 326 4.95 0.96 -2.19
C LEU A 326 6.45 1.26 -2.38
N VAL A 327 7.16 1.45 -1.28
CA VAL A 327 8.58 1.87 -1.26
C VAL A 327 9.58 0.71 -1.30
N PHE A 328 9.10 -0.52 -1.48
CA PHE A 328 9.93 -1.70 -1.66
C PHE A 328 9.40 -2.64 -2.74
N GLY A 329 10.30 -3.45 -3.30
CA GLY A 329 10.01 -4.38 -4.38
C GLY A 329 10.88 -4.12 -5.60
N GLY A 330 10.38 -4.46 -6.78
CA GLY A 330 11.06 -4.29 -8.06
C GLY A 330 10.08 -4.28 -9.23
N GLY A 331 10.60 -4.22 -10.44
CA GLY A 331 9.78 -4.18 -11.65
C GLY A 331 8.88 -2.96 -11.72
N THR A 332 7.70 -3.14 -12.33
CA THR A 332 6.73 -2.07 -12.55
C THR A 332 5.85 -1.89 -11.31
N MET A 333 5.89 -0.70 -10.69
CA MET A 333 5.00 -0.37 -9.56
C MET A 333 4.08 0.78 -9.95
N ILE A 334 2.77 0.55 -9.93
CA ILE A 334 1.78 1.52 -10.38
C ILE A 334 0.72 1.73 -9.31
N MET A 335 0.40 3.01 -9.07
CA MET A 335 -0.81 3.46 -8.40
C MET A 335 -1.62 4.29 -9.39
N GLU A 336 -2.87 3.92 -9.67
CA GLU A 336 -3.69 4.59 -10.67
C GLU A 336 -5.10 4.91 -10.14
N ASN A 337 -5.58 6.13 -10.29
CA ASN A 337 -6.93 6.54 -9.85
C ASN A 337 -7.18 6.26 -8.36
N CYS A 338 -6.13 6.33 -7.53
CA CYS A 338 -6.22 6.06 -6.09
C CYS A 338 -6.48 7.34 -5.31
N THR A 339 -7.21 7.22 -4.19
CA THR A 339 -7.56 8.34 -3.31
C THR A 339 -7.06 8.10 -1.88
N SER A 340 -6.29 9.03 -1.33
CA SER A 340 -5.85 9.06 0.07
C SER A 340 -6.62 10.13 0.84
N ILE A 341 -7.21 9.77 1.98
CA ILE A 341 -8.07 10.68 2.75
C ILE A 341 -7.63 10.69 4.21
N GLU A 342 -7.27 11.86 4.74
CA GLU A 342 -7.04 12.08 6.17
C GLU A 342 -6.05 11.06 6.77
N ASN A 343 -4.95 10.80 6.05
CA ASN A 343 -3.87 9.87 6.44
C ASN A 343 -2.65 10.64 6.99
N GLU A 344 -1.76 9.99 7.75
CA GLU A 344 -0.50 10.64 8.20
C GLU A 344 0.51 10.80 7.03
N SER A 345 0.32 10.06 5.94
CA SER A 345 0.94 10.31 4.64
C SER A 345 0.10 9.72 3.50
N GLY A 346 0.08 10.39 2.35
CA GLY A 346 -0.72 9.99 1.20
C GLY A 346 -0.05 8.92 0.36
N PHE A 347 0.89 9.33 -0.49
CA PHE A 347 1.58 8.45 -1.43
C PHE A 347 3.08 8.39 -1.18
N ALA A 348 3.64 7.19 -1.21
CA ALA A 348 5.07 6.94 -1.30
C ALA A 348 5.29 5.72 -2.21
N ILE A 349 6.24 5.83 -3.13
CA ILE A 349 6.55 4.77 -4.10
C ILE A 349 8.04 4.68 -4.33
N GLN A 350 8.52 3.47 -4.59
CA GLN A 350 9.93 3.20 -4.82
C GLN A 350 10.42 3.76 -6.16
N LYS A 351 11.74 3.65 -6.34
CA LYS A 351 12.44 3.97 -7.58
C LYS A 351 11.74 3.42 -8.84
N GLY A 352 11.54 4.28 -9.84
CA GLY A 352 10.95 3.92 -11.14
C GLY A 352 9.44 3.72 -11.13
N GLY A 353 8.78 3.89 -9.98
CA GLY A 353 7.33 3.75 -9.86
C GLY A 353 6.54 4.89 -10.50
N SER A 354 5.24 4.65 -10.72
CA SER A 354 4.31 5.62 -11.28
C SER A 354 3.07 5.83 -10.40
N ILE A 355 2.71 7.09 -10.17
CA ILE A 355 1.46 7.52 -9.53
C ILE A 355 0.66 8.29 -10.59
N ILE A 356 -0.52 7.81 -10.96
CA ILE A 356 -1.25 8.26 -12.15
C ILE A 356 -2.66 8.68 -11.74
N ASN A 357 -3.03 9.94 -11.98
CA ASN A 357 -4.37 10.47 -11.71
C ASN A 357 -4.86 10.18 -10.28
N CYS A 358 -3.96 10.29 -9.30
CA CYS A 358 -4.28 10.03 -7.90
C CYS A 358 -4.70 11.31 -7.18
N LYS A 359 -5.36 11.15 -6.02
CA LYS A 359 -5.85 12.27 -5.20
C LYS A 359 -5.46 12.10 -3.73
N SER A 360 -5.09 13.18 -3.06
CA SER A 360 -4.90 13.17 -1.60
C SER A 360 -5.19 14.54 -1.01
N ASP A 361 -5.81 14.58 0.17
CA ASP A 361 -5.70 15.76 1.02
C ASP A 361 -4.35 15.77 1.74
N ALA A 362 -3.98 16.94 2.22
CA ALA A 362 -2.85 17.16 3.10
C ALA A 362 -3.31 17.51 4.52
N LYS A 363 -4.44 16.98 5.00
CA LYS A 363 -5.00 17.45 6.28
C LYS A 363 -4.14 17.05 7.48
N TYR A 364 -3.70 15.80 7.53
CA TYR A 364 -2.92 15.23 8.64
C TYR A 364 -1.52 14.74 8.25
N GLY A 365 -1.23 14.73 6.95
CA GLY A 365 0.02 14.25 6.40
C GLY A 365 0.33 14.87 5.05
N SER A 366 1.55 14.68 4.54
CA SER A 366 1.89 15.11 3.18
C SER A 366 1.17 14.26 2.14
N VAL A 367 0.74 14.86 1.03
CA VAL A 367 0.14 14.13 -0.11
C VAL A 367 1.13 13.16 -0.75
N TYR A 368 2.42 13.50 -0.71
CA TYR A 368 3.51 12.71 -1.26
C TYR A 368 4.76 12.83 -0.40
N THR A 369 5.47 11.72 -0.22
CA THR A 369 6.77 11.67 0.46
C THR A 369 7.70 10.67 -0.22
N ASN A 370 8.95 11.04 -0.48
CA ASN A 370 10.01 10.03 -0.63
C ASN A 370 10.31 9.42 0.75
N ALA A 371 10.38 8.09 0.85
CA ALA A 371 10.76 7.44 2.10
C ALA A 371 12.29 7.31 2.24
N TYR A 372 12.99 7.25 1.10
CA TYR A 372 14.44 7.10 1.01
C TYR A 372 15.01 8.00 -0.08
N ASP A 373 16.26 8.44 0.11
CA ASP A 373 17.03 9.20 -0.89
C ASP A 373 17.22 8.42 -2.21
N SER A 374 17.12 7.10 -2.16
CA SER A 374 17.23 6.20 -3.31
C SER A 374 15.97 6.10 -4.18
N ASP A 375 14.83 6.62 -3.72
CA ASP A 375 13.51 6.56 -4.38
C ASP A 375 13.44 7.47 -5.62
N SER A 376 14.27 7.21 -6.63
CA SER A 376 14.51 8.08 -7.79
C SER A 376 13.71 7.70 -9.05
N ASN A 377 13.67 8.55 -10.07
CA ASN A 377 13.01 8.24 -11.36
C ASN A 377 11.50 7.95 -11.26
N ILE A 378 10.82 8.60 -10.32
CA ILE A 378 9.36 8.47 -10.13
C ILE A 378 8.66 9.47 -11.05
N THR A 379 7.56 9.00 -11.65
CA THR A 379 6.58 9.87 -12.29
C THR A 379 5.32 9.92 -11.45
N ALA A 380 4.84 11.12 -11.12
CA ALA A 380 3.65 11.28 -10.31
C ALA A 380 2.73 12.38 -10.85
N ASP A 381 1.43 12.11 -10.85
CA ASP A 381 0.34 13.04 -11.11
C ASP A 381 -0.68 12.95 -9.97
N ILE A 382 -0.69 13.97 -9.11
CA ILE A 382 -1.46 13.98 -7.86
C ILE A 382 -2.30 15.25 -7.81
N THR A 383 -3.61 15.10 -7.61
CA THR A 383 -4.51 16.22 -7.29
C THR A 383 -4.61 16.37 -5.78
N ILE A 384 -4.22 17.54 -5.27
CA ILE A 384 -4.41 17.91 -3.87
C ILE A 384 -5.87 18.27 -3.66
N THR A 385 -6.54 17.54 -2.77
CA THR A 385 -7.93 17.78 -2.41
C THR A 385 -8.05 18.64 -1.15
N ASN A 386 -9.27 19.06 -0.79
CA ASN A 386 -9.53 19.92 0.38
C ASN A 386 -8.74 19.48 1.63
N SER A 387 -7.87 20.38 2.09
CA SER A 387 -7.00 20.21 3.24
C SER A 387 -7.32 21.17 4.42
N ASP A 388 -8.53 21.75 4.44
CA ASP A 388 -9.04 22.58 5.54
C ASP A 388 -8.92 21.88 6.90
N ASP A 389 -8.78 22.69 7.95
CA ASP A 389 -8.60 22.22 9.34
C ASP A 389 -7.39 21.29 9.51
N SER A 390 -6.31 21.58 8.78
CA SER A 390 -5.07 20.83 8.84
C SER A 390 -4.48 20.78 10.25
N TYR A 391 -3.80 19.68 10.57
CA TYR A 391 -3.14 19.48 11.87
C TYR A 391 -1.68 19.04 11.70
N GLY A 392 -0.76 19.68 12.42
CA GLY A 392 0.67 19.36 12.42
C GLY A 392 1.54 20.20 11.47
N THR A 393 2.85 19.95 11.52
CA THR A 393 3.89 20.79 10.89
C THR A 393 4.51 20.21 9.62
N HIS A 394 3.97 19.11 9.11
CA HIS A 394 4.49 18.44 7.90
C HIS A 394 4.34 19.33 6.65
N PRO A 395 5.16 19.18 5.60
CA PRO A 395 4.95 19.90 4.34
C PRO A 395 3.70 19.38 3.60
N ILE A 396 3.25 20.10 2.57
CA ILE A 396 2.22 19.63 1.64
C ILE A 396 2.68 18.38 0.91
N ALA A 397 3.91 18.43 0.40
CA ALA A 397 4.61 17.30 -0.21
C ALA A 397 6.09 17.42 0.13
N TYR A 398 6.75 16.28 0.30
CA TYR A 398 8.18 16.19 0.56
C TYR A 398 8.88 15.44 -0.57
N ILE A 399 9.77 16.14 -1.28
CA ILE A 399 10.59 15.59 -2.35
C ILE A 399 12.02 15.50 -1.84
N GLY A 400 12.45 14.29 -1.49
CA GLY A 400 13.74 14.00 -0.86
C GLY A 400 14.67 13.13 -1.70
N SER A 401 14.41 13.00 -3.00
CA SER A 401 15.23 12.19 -3.90
C SER A 401 15.39 12.86 -5.26
N GLY A 402 16.13 12.23 -6.18
CA GLY A 402 16.50 12.80 -7.47
C GLY A 402 15.83 12.21 -8.70
N ASN A 403 15.92 12.94 -9.81
CA ASN A 403 15.39 12.58 -11.13
C ASN A 403 13.88 12.31 -11.13
N GLN A 404 13.10 13.06 -10.36
CA GLN A 404 11.64 12.92 -10.34
C GLN A 404 10.97 13.73 -11.46
N LYS A 405 9.77 13.31 -11.84
CA LYS A 405 8.82 14.14 -12.58
C LYS A 405 7.47 14.13 -11.88
N ILE A 406 7.16 15.19 -11.14
CA ILE A 406 5.95 15.24 -10.31
C ILE A 406 5.09 16.43 -10.72
N THR A 407 3.81 16.17 -10.98
CA THR A 407 2.79 17.17 -11.21
C THR A 407 1.83 17.20 -10.04
N PHE A 408 1.65 18.38 -9.46
CA PHE A 408 0.62 18.64 -8.46
C PHE A 408 -0.48 19.48 -9.10
N ASN A 409 -1.69 18.94 -9.16
CA ASN A 409 -2.91 19.68 -9.47
C ASN A 409 -3.66 19.97 -8.15
N SER A 410 -4.72 20.76 -8.21
CA SER A 410 -5.58 21.02 -7.05
C SER A 410 -7.03 21.12 -7.49
N ASP A 411 -7.95 20.66 -6.64
CA ASP A 411 -9.38 20.99 -6.75
C ASP A 411 -9.78 22.18 -5.84
N GLU A 412 -8.82 22.72 -5.08
CA GLU A 412 -9.01 23.85 -4.18
C GLU A 412 -8.93 25.18 -4.96
N THR A 413 -9.84 26.10 -4.67
CA THR A 413 -9.85 27.43 -5.32
C THR A 413 -8.84 28.40 -4.70
N SER A 414 -8.35 28.11 -3.50
CA SER A 414 -7.43 28.92 -2.71
C SER A 414 -6.53 28.02 -1.85
N VAL A 415 -5.37 28.55 -1.46
CA VAL A 415 -4.51 27.91 -0.47
C VAL A 415 -5.27 27.81 0.86
N SER A 416 -5.46 26.60 1.39
CA SER A 416 -6.14 26.35 2.67
C SER A 416 -5.21 26.46 3.89
N GLN A 417 -3.90 26.54 3.67
CA GLN A 417 -2.88 26.43 4.71
C GLN A 417 -1.51 26.97 4.25
N GLU A 418 -0.72 27.54 5.16
CA GLU A 418 0.56 28.21 4.84
C GLU A 418 1.75 27.27 4.57
N ARG A 419 1.49 25.98 4.35
CA ARG A 419 2.53 24.95 4.17
C ARG A 419 3.00 24.87 2.72
N SER A 420 4.24 24.43 2.52
CA SER A 420 4.90 24.41 1.22
C SER A 420 5.04 23.00 0.65
N ILE A 421 5.20 22.92 -0.67
CA ILE A 421 5.82 21.77 -1.34
C ILE A 421 7.34 21.91 -1.14
N GLN A 422 7.93 21.01 -0.37
CA GLN A 422 9.32 21.10 0.05
C GLN A 422 10.23 20.18 -0.77
N LEU A 423 11.37 20.72 -1.22
CA LEU A 423 12.44 20.00 -1.90
C LEU A 423 13.68 19.95 -1.01
N GLY A 424 14.05 18.74 -0.58
CA GLY A 424 15.17 18.45 0.30
C GLY A 424 14.98 18.92 1.75
N GLY A 425 16.00 18.68 2.58
CA GLY A 425 15.99 19.07 4.00
C GLY A 425 15.21 18.11 4.89
N ASP A 426 14.88 18.55 6.10
CA ASP A 426 14.13 17.74 7.07
C ASP A 426 12.66 17.58 6.68
N GLN A 427 12.14 16.36 6.74
CA GLN A 427 10.75 16.04 6.38
C GLN A 427 9.72 16.64 7.36
N GLY A 428 10.12 16.94 8.59
CA GLY A 428 9.30 17.70 9.55
C GLY A 428 8.09 16.95 10.15
N ASP A 429 7.93 15.66 9.85
CA ASP A 429 6.91 14.82 10.49
C ASP A 429 7.37 14.24 11.84
N LEU A 430 6.38 13.83 12.63
CA LEU A 430 6.55 13.32 14.00
C LEU A 430 7.64 12.25 14.14
N ARG A 431 7.83 11.39 13.13
CA ARG A 431 8.72 10.22 13.20
C ARG A 431 10.16 10.54 12.88
N HIS A 432 10.44 11.79 12.50
CA HIS A 432 11.76 12.27 12.08
C HIS A 432 12.28 13.43 12.94
N LEU A 433 11.52 13.82 13.96
CA LEU A 433 11.94 14.81 14.94
C LEU A 433 13.26 14.39 15.63
N GLU A 434 14.02 15.38 16.09
CA GLU A 434 15.31 15.18 16.75
C GLU A 434 16.34 14.40 15.91
N GLY A 435 16.16 14.33 14.58
CA GLY A 435 17.10 13.67 13.67
C GLY A 435 17.07 12.14 13.74
N VAL A 436 16.02 11.55 14.32
CA VAL A 436 15.83 10.10 14.33
C VAL A 436 15.57 9.59 12.92
N ASN A 437 15.85 8.30 12.68
CA ASN A 437 15.73 7.67 11.36
C ASN A 437 16.48 8.46 10.27
N SER A 438 17.72 8.87 10.52
CA SER A 438 18.50 9.73 9.62
C SER A 438 18.66 9.23 8.19
N GLY A 439 18.52 7.93 7.92
CA GLY A 439 18.47 7.39 6.54
C GLY A 439 17.15 7.65 5.80
N GLN A 440 16.15 8.19 6.48
CA GLN A 440 14.80 8.50 6.00
C GLN A 440 14.45 9.99 6.16
N ASN A 441 15.38 10.79 6.66
CA ASN A 441 15.20 12.21 6.91
C ASN A 441 16.39 13.03 6.39
N ASN A 442 16.23 14.34 6.29
CA ASN A 442 17.27 15.28 5.86
C ASN A 442 17.88 14.92 4.50
N GLN A 443 17.02 14.70 3.49
CA GLN A 443 17.45 14.17 2.20
C GLN A 443 17.68 15.30 1.18
N SER A 444 18.33 14.95 0.06
CA SER A 444 18.63 15.91 -1.01
C SER A 444 17.70 15.73 -2.20
N ALA A 445 17.15 16.83 -2.70
CA ALA A 445 16.35 16.86 -3.93
C ALA A 445 17.23 17.28 -5.11
N THR A 446 17.45 16.38 -6.07
CA THR A 446 18.38 16.65 -7.18
C THR A 446 17.74 16.41 -8.55
N THR A 447 18.06 17.27 -9.52
CA THR A 447 17.75 17.05 -10.95
C THR A 447 16.30 16.63 -11.24
N SER A 448 15.35 17.13 -10.45
CA SER A 448 13.93 16.79 -10.55
C SER A 448 13.15 17.88 -11.27
N VAL A 449 12.07 17.49 -11.94
CA VAL A 449 11.11 18.39 -12.59
C VAL A 449 9.83 18.40 -11.78
N ILE A 450 9.51 19.54 -11.18
CA ILE A 450 8.28 19.74 -10.41
C ILE A 450 7.38 20.71 -11.16
N ILE A 451 6.15 20.26 -11.44
CA ILE A 451 5.10 21.05 -12.05
C ILE A 451 4.03 21.27 -10.99
N ASN A 452 4.11 22.40 -10.31
CA ASN A 452 3.13 22.81 -9.31
C ASN A 452 2.05 23.69 -9.98
N ARG A 453 0.90 23.11 -10.32
CA ARG A 453 -0.28 23.84 -10.80
C ARG A 453 -1.18 24.33 -9.67
N THR A 454 -0.76 24.13 -8.43
CA THR A 454 -1.48 24.59 -7.25
C THR A 454 -0.99 25.97 -6.83
N LYS A 455 -1.74 26.64 -5.96
CA LYS A 455 -1.33 27.92 -5.36
C LYS A 455 -0.40 27.75 -4.15
N TYR A 456 -0.13 26.52 -3.71
CA TYR A 456 0.82 26.27 -2.62
C TYR A 456 2.21 26.74 -2.98
N SER A 457 2.92 27.31 -2.00
CA SER A 457 4.30 27.73 -2.19
C SER A 457 5.21 26.52 -2.42
N VAL A 458 6.32 26.75 -3.12
CA VAL A 458 7.39 25.75 -3.29
C VAL A 458 8.62 26.26 -2.56
N GLU A 459 9.20 25.42 -1.72
CA GLU A 459 10.41 25.72 -0.95
C GLU A 459 11.54 24.77 -1.33
N LEU A 460 12.62 25.33 -1.86
CA LEU A 460 13.85 24.62 -2.17
C LEU A 460 14.84 24.93 -1.05
N THR A 461 15.17 23.92 -0.26
CA THR A 461 16.15 24.03 0.82
C THR A 461 17.57 24.11 0.26
N GLU A 462 18.57 24.32 1.13
CA GLU A 462 19.98 24.28 0.76
C GLU A 462 20.43 22.92 0.18
N LEU A 463 19.67 21.84 0.43
CA LEU A 463 19.91 20.50 -0.10
C LEU A 463 19.24 20.26 -1.46
N ALA A 464 18.54 21.25 -2.01
CA ALA A 464 17.97 21.19 -3.35
C ALA A 464 18.98 21.68 -4.41
N SER A 465 19.24 20.87 -5.44
CA SER A 465 20.12 21.28 -6.54
C SER A 465 19.75 20.77 -7.92
N GLY A 466 19.97 21.60 -8.95
CA GLY A 466 19.75 21.23 -10.34
C GLY A 466 18.30 20.95 -10.72
N ASN A 467 17.33 21.37 -9.91
CA ASN A 467 15.91 21.10 -10.15
C ASN A 467 15.31 22.10 -11.14
N VAL A 468 14.25 21.69 -11.84
CA VAL A 468 13.45 22.55 -12.71
C VAL A 468 12.05 22.67 -12.11
N ILE A 469 11.67 23.90 -11.77
CA ILE A 469 10.41 24.22 -11.10
C ILE A 469 9.55 25.06 -12.03
N HIS A 470 8.35 24.56 -12.29
CA HIS A 470 7.27 25.30 -12.92
C HIS A 470 6.18 25.46 -11.86
N SER A 471 5.93 26.67 -11.37
CA SER A 471 5.03 26.87 -10.23
C SER A 471 4.02 27.98 -10.44
N CYS A 472 2.80 27.68 -10.02
CA CYS A 472 1.71 28.62 -9.84
C CYS A 472 1.79 29.38 -8.51
N GLY A 473 2.24 28.71 -7.45
CA GLY A 473 2.52 29.34 -6.16
C GLY A 473 3.91 29.98 -6.12
N THR A 474 4.15 30.80 -5.09
CA THR A 474 5.43 31.47 -4.86
C THR A 474 6.57 30.46 -4.66
N VAL A 475 7.75 30.75 -5.19
CA VAL A 475 8.93 29.87 -5.05
C VAL A 475 10.00 30.58 -4.22
N THR A 476 10.46 29.91 -3.16
CA THR A 476 11.64 30.31 -2.38
C THR A 476 12.77 29.33 -2.70
N ASP A 477 13.90 29.84 -3.21
CA ASP A 477 15.05 29.03 -3.58
C ASP A 477 16.29 29.37 -2.75
N ASN A 478 16.60 28.48 -1.81
CA ASN A 478 17.82 28.50 -1.01
C ASN A 478 18.85 27.48 -1.53
N GLY A 479 18.54 26.78 -2.61
CA GLY A 479 19.35 25.73 -3.19
C GLY A 479 20.39 26.25 -4.19
N SER A 480 20.87 25.35 -5.06
CA SER A 480 21.90 25.70 -6.05
C SER A 480 21.62 25.14 -7.43
N GLY A 481 21.83 25.96 -8.47
CA GLY A 481 21.67 25.54 -9.86
C GLY A 481 20.24 25.15 -10.25
N ASN A 482 19.23 25.59 -9.49
CA ASN A 482 17.84 25.36 -9.82
C ASN A 482 17.36 26.35 -10.91
N SER A 483 16.39 25.93 -11.71
CA SER A 483 15.73 26.76 -12.72
C SER A 483 14.27 26.92 -12.35
N ILE A 484 13.80 28.16 -12.28
CA ILE A 484 12.46 28.50 -11.81
C ILE A 484 11.73 29.26 -12.91
N SER A 485 10.48 28.88 -13.14
CA SER A 485 9.57 29.59 -14.02
C SER A 485 8.16 29.59 -13.46
N GLU A 486 7.45 30.67 -13.72
CA GLU A 486 6.08 30.88 -13.26
C GLU A 486 5.09 30.24 -14.25
N LEU A 487 4.02 29.66 -13.72
CA LEU A 487 2.87 29.18 -14.49
C LEU A 487 1.70 30.16 -14.34
N SER A 488 0.92 30.35 -15.40
CA SER A 488 -0.38 31.02 -15.29
C SER A 488 -1.37 30.09 -14.59
N CYS A 489 -2.06 30.63 -13.59
CA CYS A 489 -3.04 29.89 -12.80
C CYS A 489 -4.43 30.40 -13.15
N ASP A 490 -5.05 29.75 -14.13
CA ASP A 490 -6.44 30.01 -14.51
C ASP A 490 -7.40 29.05 -13.79
#